data_AF-A0A3B9MT72-F1
#
_entry.id   AF-A0A3B9MT72-F1
#
_cell.length_a   1.000
_cell.length_b   1.000
_cell.length_c   1.000
_cell.angle_alpha   90.00
_cell.angle_beta   90.00
_cell.angle_gamma   90.00
#
_symmetry.space_group_name_H-M   'P 1'
#
loop_
_entity.id
_entity.type
_entity.pdbx_description
1 polymer ?
#
loop_
_entity_poly.entity_id
_entity_poly.type
_entity_poly.pdbx_seq_one_letter_code
_entity_poly.pdbx_strand_id
1 'polypeptide(L)'
;MTLTVLLGLMIPFAGTALGAGCVLFMKNALSSKVERSLAGFASGVMVAASIWSLIIPAMEQCEGMGKLSFLPAFIGFWLGIIFLLILDCVIPHLHVNSDTPEGPHTKLKRTTMMVLAVTLHNLPEGMAV
;
A
#
# COMPACT_ATOMS: atom_id res chain seq x y z
N MET A 1 25.10 -1.92 5.74
CA MET A 1 23.72 -2.39 6.01
C MET A 1 22.76 -1.24 6.32
N THR A 2 23.15 -0.21 7.07
CA THR A 2 22.28 0.92 7.44
C THR A 2 21.96 1.91 6.30
N LEU A 3 22.91 2.21 5.42
CA LEU A 3 22.68 3.20 4.35
C LEU A 3 21.68 2.72 3.29
N THR A 4 21.73 1.45 2.88
CA THR A 4 20.82 0.89 1.87
C THR A 4 19.37 0.87 2.37
N VAL A 5 19.15 0.45 3.62
CA VAL A 5 17.81 0.48 4.24
C VAL A 5 17.31 1.91 4.42
N LEU A 6 18.19 2.84 4.83
CA LEU A 6 17.85 4.25 4.95
C LEU A 6 17.41 4.83 3.60
N LEU A 7 18.16 4.55 2.53
CA LEU A 7 17.80 4.99 1.18
C LEU A 7 16.50 4.34 0.70
N GLY A 8 16.32 3.04 0.98
CA GLY A 8 15.09 2.30 0.70
C GLY A 8 13.87 2.98 1.31
N LEU A 9 13.94 3.40 2.57
CA LEU A 9 12.82 4.09 3.25
C LEU A 9 12.68 5.56 2.84
N MET A 10 13.79 6.26 2.61
CA MET A 10 13.77 7.70 2.28
C MET A 10 13.22 8.00 0.89
N ILE A 11 13.40 7.10 -0.09
CA ILE A 11 12.92 7.33 -1.45
C ILE A 11 11.37 7.36 -1.52
N PRO A 12 10.63 6.35 -1.03
CA PRO A 12 9.17 6.39 -0.95
C PRO A 12 8.68 7.56 -0.09
N PHE A 13 9.33 7.80 1.06
CA PHE A 13 8.99 8.94 1.91
C PHE A 13 9.10 10.28 1.17
N ALA A 14 10.21 10.51 0.46
CA ALA A 14 10.40 11.71 -0.35
C ALA A 14 9.37 11.78 -1.48
N GLY A 15 9.07 10.66 -2.14
CA GLY A 15 8.03 10.57 -3.17
C GLY A 15 6.65 11.03 -2.65
N THR A 16 6.19 10.47 -1.53
CA THR A 16 4.91 10.84 -0.90
C THR A 16 4.92 12.29 -0.41
N ALA A 17 6.01 12.75 0.20
CA ALA A 17 6.13 14.13 0.69
C ALA A 17 6.11 15.16 -0.45
N LEU A 18 6.85 14.90 -1.54
CA LEU A 18 6.87 15.77 -2.72
C LEU A 18 5.51 15.77 -3.42
N GLY A 19 4.87 14.60 -3.58
CA GLY A 19 3.52 14.48 -4.13
C GLY A 19 2.47 15.25 -3.33
N ALA A 20 2.52 15.16 -1.99
CA ALA A 20 1.65 15.94 -1.11
C ALA A 20 1.93 17.46 -1.22
N GLY A 21 3.20 17.85 -1.37
CA GLY A 21 3.60 19.25 -1.57
C GLY A 21 3.03 19.88 -2.84
N CYS A 22 2.81 19.11 -3.91
CA CYS A 22 2.19 19.59 -5.14
C CYS A 22 0.81 20.23 -4.90
N VAL A 23 0.06 19.78 -3.89
CA VAL A 23 -1.26 20.34 -3.55
C VAL A 23 -1.19 21.84 -3.26
N LEU A 24 -0.08 22.34 -2.70
CA LEU A 24 0.12 23.77 -2.41
C LEU A 24 0.12 24.64 -3.68
N PHE A 25 0.53 24.07 -4.82
CA PHE A 25 0.55 24.76 -6.11
C PHE A 25 -0.73 24.52 -6.92
N MET A 26 -1.45 23.44 -6.64
CA MET A 26 -2.58 22.98 -7.47
C MET A 26 -3.92 23.69 -7.18
N LYS A 27 -4.02 24.57 -6.17
CA LYS A 27 -5.21 25.43 -5.87
C LYS A 27 -6.58 24.74 -6.06
N ASN A 28 -6.70 23.46 -5.67
CA ASN A 28 -7.92 22.64 -5.84
C ASN A 28 -8.38 22.42 -7.30
N ALA A 29 -7.47 22.48 -8.28
CA ALA A 29 -7.77 22.38 -9.71
C ALA A 29 -7.48 21.00 -10.33
N LEU A 30 -7.37 19.94 -9.53
CA LEU A 30 -7.21 18.58 -10.06
C LEU A 30 -8.51 18.11 -10.71
N SER A 31 -8.50 17.98 -12.03
CA SER A 31 -9.64 17.40 -12.73
C SER A 31 -9.79 15.92 -12.37
N SER A 32 -11.02 15.44 -12.23
CA SER A 32 -11.33 14.03 -11.93
C SER A 32 -10.67 13.05 -12.92
N LYS A 33 -10.46 13.46 -14.18
CA LYS A 33 -9.73 12.64 -15.17
C LYS A 33 -8.28 12.41 -14.76
N VAL A 34 -7.58 13.47 -14.35
CA VAL A 34 -6.18 13.39 -13.93
C VAL A 34 -6.05 12.56 -12.65
N GLU A 35 -6.93 12.78 -11.67
CA GLU A 35 -6.98 11.98 -10.45
C GLU A 35 -7.13 10.48 -10.74
N ARG A 36 -8.10 10.11 -11.58
CA ARG A 36 -8.33 8.71 -11.98
C ARG A 36 -7.16 8.14 -12.77
N SER A 37 -6.52 8.93 -13.64
CA SER A 37 -5.32 8.51 -14.36
C SER A 37 -4.14 8.25 -13.43
N LEU A 38 -3.91 9.12 -12.44
CA LEU A 38 -2.85 8.94 -11.44
C LEU A 38 -3.11 7.73 -10.55
N ALA A 39 -4.34 7.56 -10.06
CA ALA A 39 -4.74 6.40 -9.26
C ALA A 39 -4.60 5.10 -10.06
N GLY A 40 -5.03 5.10 -11.32
CA GLY A 40 -4.87 3.95 -12.23
C GLY A 40 -3.40 3.63 -12.51
N PHE A 41 -2.56 4.65 -12.71
CA PHE A 41 -1.12 4.47 -12.88
C PHE A 41 -0.48 3.85 -11.63
N ALA A 42 -0.76 4.39 -10.44
CA ALA A 42 -0.24 3.87 -9.18
C ALA A 42 -0.66 2.41 -8.95
N SER A 43 -1.95 2.09 -9.17
CA SER A 43 -2.47 0.72 -9.08
C SER A 43 -1.75 -0.22 -10.05
N GLY A 44 -1.54 0.21 -11.30
CA GLY A 44 -0.82 -0.59 -12.30
C GLY A 44 0.63 -0.90 -11.91
N VAL A 45 1.36 0.10 -11.41
CA VAL A 45 2.74 -0.10 -10.93
C VAL A 45 2.80 -1.08 -9.76
N MET A 46 1.88 -0.97 -8.80
CA MET A 46 1.83 -1.87 -7.64
C MET A 46 1.49 -3.32 -8.02
N VAL A 47 0.56 -3.52 -8.96
CA VAL A 47 0.25 -4.86 -9.48
C VAL A 47 1.45 -5.47 -10.19
N ALA A 48 2.14 -4.68 -11.03
CA ALA A 48 3.34 -5.15 -11.70
C ALA A 48 4.45 -5.54 -10.70
N ALA A 49 4.76 -4.66 -9.74
CA ALA A 49 5.76 -4.93 -8.71
C ALA A 49 5.43 -6.21 -7.92
N SER A 50 4.16 -6.44 -7.60
CA SER A 50 3.71 -7.65 -6.89
C SER A 50 4.05 -8.94 -7.66
N ILE A 51 3.93 -8.95 -8.98
CA ILE A 51 4.26 -10.13 -9.80
C ILE A 51 5.77 -10.26 -10.01
N TRP A 52 6.41 -9.25 -10.59
CA TRP A 52 7.79 -9.34 -11.06
C TRP A 52 8.84 -9.16 -9.98
N SER A 53 8.55 -8.37 -8.94
CA SER A 53 9.51 -8.06 -7.89
C SER A 53 9.30 -8.86 -6.60
N LEU A 54 8.11 -9.44 -6.40
CA LEU A 54 7.79 -10.20 -5.18
C LEU A 54 7.49 -11.68 -5.48
N ILE A 55 6.44 -11.99 -6.23
CA ILE A 55 5.97 -13.39 -6.40
C ILE A 55 6.97 -14.23 -7.19
N ILE A 56 7.44 -13.76 -8.35
CA ILE A 56 8.40 -14.52 -9.17
C ILE A 56 9.71 -14.76 -8.38
N PRO A 57 10.36 -13.73 -7.78
CA PRO A 57 11.55 -13.95 -6.97
C PRO A 57 11.33 -14.85 -5.74
N ALA A 58 10.14 -14.83 -5.14
CA ALA A 58 9.82 -15.73 -4.02
C ALA A 58 9.75 -17.20 -4.47
N MET A 59 9.23 -17.46 -5.67
CA MET A 59 9.19 -18.80 -6.27
C MET A 59 10.58 -19.29 -6.67
N GLU A 60 11.41 -18.41 -7.24
CA GLU A 60 12.81 -18.70 -7.62
C GLU A 60 13.66 -19.06 -6.39
N GLN A 61 13.47 -18.37 -5.27
CA GLN A 61 14.13 -18.70 -3.99
C GLN A 61 13.73 -20.08 -3.45
N CYS A 62 12.60 -20.63 -3.88
CA CYS A 62 12.09 -21.93 -3.47
C CYS A 62 12.33 -23.03 -4.50
N GLU A 63 13.17 -22.80 -5.52
CA GLU A 63 13.43 -23.75 -6.63
C GLU A 63 13.78 -25.17 -6.18
N GLY A 64 14.42 -25.33 -5.01
CA GLY A 64 14.73 -26.63 -4.41
C GLY A 64 13.51 -27.52 -4.13
N MET A 65 12.29 -26.97 -4.13
CA MET A 65 11.03 -27.71 -4.00
C MET A 65 10.49 -28.24 -5.34
N GLY A 66 11.18 -27.99 -6.46
CA GLY A 66 10.83 -28.48 -7.79
C GLY A 66 9.44 -28.00 -8.25
N LYS A 67 8.49 -28.93 -8.43
CA LYS A 67 7.11 -28.56 -8.83
C LYS A 67 6.33 -27.84 -7.73
N LEU A 68 6.81 -27.86 -6.48
CA LEU A 68 6.15 -27.27 -5.33
C LEU A 68 6.71 -25.89 -4.94
N SER A 69 7.61 -25.30 -5.73
CA SER A 69 8.21 -23.99 -5.46
C SER A 69 7.21 -22.83 -5.41
N PHE A 70 6.01 -23.00 -6.00
CA PHE A 70 4.92 -22.02 -5.89
C PHE A 70 4.22 -22.04 -4.53
N LEU A 71 4.33 -23.14 -3.77
CA LEU A 71 3.54 -23.35 -2.56
C LEU A 71 3.86 -22.32 -1.46
N PRO A 72 5.14 -21.98 -1.16
CA PRO A 72 5.46 -20.93 -0.19
C PRO A 72 4.94 -19.56 -0.62
N ALA A 73 5.11 -19.19 -1.90
CA ALA A 73 4.60 -17.92 -2.43
C ALA A 73 3.07 -17.85 -2.36
N PHE A 74 2.37 -18.94 -2.69
CA PHE A 74 0.91 -19.03 -2.61
C PHE A 74 0.39 -18.90 -1.17
N ILE A 75 0.99 -19.62 -0.22
CA ILE A 75 0.61 -19.55 1.19
C ILE A 75 0.90 -18.15 1.74
N GLY A 76 2.07 -17.60 1.45
CA GLY A 76 2.47 -16.26 1.88
C GLY A 76 1.53 -15.18 1.33
N PHE A 77 1.13 -15.28 0.06
CA PHE A 77 0.17 -14.37 -0.56
C PHE A 77 -1.18 -14.39 0.14
N TRP A 78 -1.74 -15.58 0.41
CA TRP A 78 -3.01 -15.71 1.13
C TRP A 78 -2.93 -15.24 2.57
N LEU A 79 -1.84 -15.55 3.28
CA LEU A 79 -1.62 -15.04 4.63
C LEU A 79 -1.53 -13.51 4.63
N GLY A 80 -0.88 -12.92 3.64
CA GLY A 80 -0.82 -11.46 3.45
C GLY A 80 -2.20 -10.86 3.22
N ILE A 81 -3.03 -11.46 2.36
CA ILE A 81 -4.42 -11.01 2.14
C ILE A 81 -5.22 -11.06 3.44
N ILE A 82 -5.18 -12.18 4.16
CA ILE A 82 -5.92 -12.36 5.41
C ILE A 82 -5.43 -11.35 6.46
N PHE A 83 -4.11 -11.14 6.55
CA PHE A 83 -3.51 -10.16 7.45
C PHE A 83 -4.02 -8.75 7.17
N LEU A 84 -4.01 -8.31 5.91
CA LEU A 84 -4.50 -6.98 5.54
C LEU A 84 -6.01 -6.86 5.74
N LEU A 85 -6.78 -7.92 5.46
CA LEU A 85 -8.22 -7.95 5.73
C LEU A 85 -8.54 -7.82 7.22
N ILE A 86 -7.77 -8.48 8.08
CA ILE A 86 -7.92 -8.34 9.54
C ILE A 86 -7.61 -6.90 9.97
N LEU A 87 -6.51 -6.32 9.47
CA LEU A 87 -6.17 -4.94 9.79
C LEU A 87 -7.28 -3.97 9.36
N ASP A 88 -7.82 -4.16 8.16
CA ASP A 88 -8.92 -3.35 7.63
C ASP A 88 -10.18 -3.42 8.52
N CYS A 89 -10.52 -4.62 9.01
CA CYS A 89 -11.66 -4.82 9.91
C CYS A 89 -11.44 -4.27 11.32
N VAL A 90 -10.21 -4.28 11.83
CA VAL A 90 -9.89 -3.91 13.22
C VAL A 90 -9.57 -2.42 13.36
N ILE A 91 -8.99 -1.81 12.33
CA ILE A 91 -8.56 -0.42 12.36
C ILE A 91 -9.73 0.48 11.94
N PRO A 92 -10.22 1.35 12.83
CA PRO A 92 -11.30 2.27 12.52
C PRO A 92 -10.81 3.33 11.53
N HIS A 93 -11.37 3.31 10.32
CA HIS A 93 -10.92 4.16 9.24
C HIS A 93 -12.10 4.72 8.44
N LEU A 94 -11.85 5.79 7.67
CA LEU A 94 -12.86 6.44 6.85
C LEU A 94 -12.36 6.54 5.41
N HIS A 95 -13.15 6.04 4.46
CA HIS A 95 -12.90 6.21 3.05
C HIS A 95 -13.23 7.65 2.59
N VAL A 96 -12.42 8.20 1.68
CA VAL A 96 -12.51 9.60 1.21
C VAL A 96 -13.92 9.98 0.71
N ASN A 97 -14.66 9.01 0.17
CA ASN A 97 -15.99 9.18 -0.42
C ASN A 97 -17.15 8.59 0.42
N SER A 98 -16.91 8.22 1.67
CA SER A 98 -17.93 7.67 2.57
C SER A 98 -18.05 8.51 3.84
N ASP A 99 -19.29 8.74 4.29
CA ASP A 99 -19.57 9.39 5.58
C ASP A 99 -19.75 8.37 6.73
N THR A 100 -19.78 7.07 6.41
CA THR A 100 -19.87 6.00 7.41
C THR A 100 -18.48 5.43 7.70
N PRO A 101 -18.00 5.49 8.96
CA PRO A 101 -16.72 4.88 9.32
C PRO A 101 -16.81 3.35 9.23
N GLU A 102 -15.74 2.74 8.74
CA GLU A 102 -15.53 1.29 8.69
C GLU A 102 -14.67 0.84 9.88
N GLY A 103 -14.82 -0.43 10.27
CA GLY A 103 -14.22 -0.97 11.50
C GLY A 103 -15.02 -0.66 12.78
N PRO A 104 -14.42 -0.80 13.98
CA PRO A 104 -15.12 -0.64 15.25
C PRO A 104 -15.63 0.79 15.46
N HIS A 105 -16.78 0.95 16.12
CA HIS A 105 -17.27 2.29 16.49
C HIS A 105 -16.30 3.03 17.41
N THR A 106 -15.92 4.25 17.03
CA THR A 106 -14.99 5.07 17.83
C THR A 106 -15.42 6.53 17.93
N LYS A 107 -14.80 7.25 18.86
CA LYS A 107 -14.92 8.71 19.03
C LYS A 107 -13.79 9.49 18.33
N LEU A 108 -13.00 8.85 17.46
CA LEU A 108 -11.89 9.49 16.77
C LEU A 108 -12.40 10.56 15.78
N LYS A 109 -11.61 11.63 15.62
CA LYS A 109 -11.90 12.69 14.65
C LYS A 109 -11.74 12.15 13.23
N ARG A 110 -12.54 12.67 12.28
CA ARG A 110 -12.46 12.36 10.84
C ARG A 110 -11.03 12.38 10.29
N THR A 111 -10.27 13.42 10.63
CA THR A 111 -8.87 13.57 10.20
C THR A 111 -7.98 12.43 10.69
N THR A 112 -8.17 11.96 11.92
CA THR A 112 -7.40 10.84 12.47
C THR A 112 -7.73 9.53 11.75
N MET A 113 -9.01 9.28 11.45
CA MET A 113 -9.44 8.10 10.69
C MET A 113 -8.92 8.11 9.25
N MET A 114 -8.83 9.28 8.61
CA MET A 114 -8.21 9.42 7.28
C MET A 114 -6.70 9.14 7.32
N VAL A 115 -5.98 9.61 8.35
CA VAL A 115 -4.56 9.30 8.51
C VAL A 115 -4.34 7.80 8.75
N LEU A 116 -5.20 7.16 9.56
CA LEU A 116 -5.17 5.72 9.76
C LEU A 116 -5.44 4.95 8.46
N ALA A 117 -6.43 5.39 7.67
CA ALA A 117 -6.71 4.82 6.35
C ALA A 117 -5.47 4.86 5.45
N VAL A 118 -4.86 6.04 5.29
CA VAL A 118 -3.66 6.21 4.46
C VAL A 118 -2.50 5.38 4.99
N THR A 119 -2.32 5.31 6.31
CA THR A 119 -1.25 4.50 6.93
C THR A 119 -1.43 3.01 6.62
N LEU A 120 -2.66 2.50 6.75
CA LEU A 120 -3.00 1.10 6.46
C LEU A 120 -2.66 0.74 5.02
N HIS A 121 -2.94 1.64 4.06
CA HIS A 121 -2.66 1.42 2.65
C HIS A 121 -1.17 1.50 2.28
N ASN A 122 -0.38 2.29 3.02
CA ASN A 122 1.08 2.40 2.80
C ASN A 122 1.88 1.31 3.53
N LEU A 123 1.28 0.61 4.49
CA LEU A 123 1.97 -0.46 5.24
C LEU A 123 2.49 -1.59 4.34
N PRO A 124 1.70 -2.14 3.38
CA PRO A 124 2.19 -3.15 2.43
C PRO A 124 3.39 -2.69 1.61
N GLU A 125 3.37 -1.43 1.15
CA GLU A 125 4.46 -0.85 0.35
C GLU A 125 5.75 -0.75 1.18
N GLY A 126 5.65 -0.30 2.43
CA GLY A 126 6.80 -0.24 3.34
C GLY A 126 7.35 -1.61 3.73
N MET A 127 6.53 -2.66 3.78
CA MET A 127 6.98 -4.02 4.07
C MET A 127 7.69 -4.69 2.90
N ALA A 128 7.49 -4.20 1.67
CA ALA A 128 8.07 -4.76 0.46
C ALA A 128 9.48 -4.22 0.13
N VAL A 129 9.89 -3.14 0.81
CA VAL A 129 11.17 -2.42 0.61
C VAL A 129 12.24 -2.93 1.58
#